data_AF-A0A8J4SK05-F1
#
_entry.id   AF-A0A8J4SK05-F1
#
_cell.length_a   1.000
_cell.length_b   1.000
_cell.length_c   1.000
_cell.angle_alpha   90.00
_cell.angle_beta   90.00
_cell.angle_gamma   90.00
#
_symmetry.space_group_name_H-M   'P 1'
#
loop_
_entity.id
_entity.type
_entity.pdbx_description
1 polymer ?
#
loop_
_entity_poly.entity_id
_entity_poly.type
_entity_poly.pdbx_seq_one_letter_code
_entity_poly.pdbx_strand_id
1 'polypeptide(L)'
;MANATGNGSPTPTTTSEYAAKSTVKPSGKKREREEETPSSSPPSGIWNPQVEMPLDSAVLRRLQEAAQSHTINPAMEITRQQTVRTLCNKIRKASEDLGIGKLPNSAYETWQFTSKLTVSEHDPLIPHAGSDYSGLFEELRKAGATKSGATKKCKELTRESERMLRKFSQQNFVAGKKKHVHVAIAEDGMHQLTYGNSVVKLSAAHFAKLREMYARKQDFSGNGSSMVPKARHEFESALFCLLLRYDSLDGGGFQAALNEECFDVLLKYFDAKMECFASPLNSRYSRFCSAFLDTDAAFGSVGSFFDFSPRSGCFEANPPFIPKVIKRMADHMTALLNAADGPLAFIVIIPAWQETEGWQQLNASRYNQIHLRIPQKQHGYCEGKQQIRKTRWRIASFDTSVFFWQNAKACSKWPVTEKALESLKQAFKSKQADERGTLGLRKAGKRVRTAKD
;
A
#
# COMPACT_ATOMS: atom_id res chain seq x y z
N MET A 1 -82.09 -24.16 -8.99
CA MET A 1 -83.46 -23.75 -9.37
C MET A 1 -83.38 -23.11 -10.75
N ALA A 2 -84.40 -23.27 -11.59
CA ALA A 2 -84.38 -22.85 -12.99
C ALA A 2 -85.07 -21.48 -13.20
N ASN A 3 -84.93 -20.95 -14.43
CA ASN A 3 -85.71 -19.85 -15.04
C ASN A 3 -85.40 -18.41 -14.54
N ALA A 4 -85.62 -17.31 -15.27
CA ALA A 4 -85.82 -16.99 -16.71
C ALA A 4 -85.99 -15.43 -16.84
N THR A 5 -85.95 -14.70 -17.97
CA THR A 5 -85.38 -14.77 -19.35
C THR A 5 -85.55 -13.37 -20.00
N GLY A 6 -84.72 -12.97 -20.98
CA GLY A 6 -85.00 -11.81 -21.87
C GLY A 6 -83.78 -10.89 -22.10
N ASN A 7 -82.95 -11.04 -23.13
CA ASN A 7 -83.15 -10.79 -24.58
C ASN A 7 -83.59 -9.37 -24.96
N GLY A 8 -82.77 -8.70 -25.80
CA GLY A 8 -83.11 -7.43 -26.44
C GLY A 8 -81.93 -6.83 -27.23
N SER A 9 -81.90 -7.04 -28.55
CA SER A 9 -81.07 -6.29 -29.52
C SER A 9 -81.82 -6.23 -30.84
N PRO A 10 -81.80 -5.09 -31.55
CA PRO A 10 -81.01 -5.07 -32.78
C PRO A 10 -80.29 -3.72 -33.11
N THR A 11 -79.41 -3.84 -34.11
CA THR A 11 -78.58 -2.88 -34.85
C THR A 11 -79.37 -2.04 -35.90
N PRO A 12 -78.77 -1.31 -36.88
CA PRO A 12 -77.48 -0.58 -37.01
C PRO A 12 -77.61 0.87 -37.59
N THR A 13 -76.51 1.64 -37.71
CA THR A 13 -76.04 2.46 -38.90
C THR A 13 -74.82 3.33 -38.51
N THR A 14 -73.61 3.11 -39.06
CA THR A 14 -72.93 3.83 -40.20
C THR A 14 -72.75 5.36 -40.01
N THR A 15 -71.59 5.99 -40.27
CA THR A 15 -70.48 5.68 -41.22
C THR A 15 -69.19 6.50 -40.98
N SER A 16 -68.04 6.07 -41.56
CA SER A 16 -66.81 6.84 -41.91
C SER A 16 -65.95 7.43 -40.76
N GLU A 17 -64.77 6.91 -40.40
CA GLU A 17 -63.45 6.92 -41.11
C GLU A 17 -62.86 8.34 -41.31
N TYR A 18 -61.58 8.65 -40.96
CA TYR A 18 -60.34 7.94 -41.34
C TYR A 18 -59.19 7.87 -40.30
N ALA A 19 -58.23 6.98 -40.61
CA ALA A 19 -56.96 6.57 -39.98
C ALA A 19 -56.01 7.68 -39.38
N ALA A 20 -54.97 7.39 -38.56
CA ALA A 20 -54.07 6.24 -38.64
C ALA A 20 -53.33 5.78 -37.35
N LYS A 21 -52.74 4.58 -37.47
CA LYS A 21 -52.21 3.64 -36.47
C LYS A 21 -51.09 4.14 -35.55
N SER A 22 -51.17 3.75 -34.26
CA SER A 22 -50.02 3.63 -33.35
C SER A 22 -49.64 2.15 -33.17
N THR A 23 -48.35 1.83 -33.13
CA THR A 23 -47.84 0.45 -32.99
C THR A 23 -47.26 0.20 -31.60
N VAL A 24 -47.91 -0.67 -30.82
CA VAL A 24 -47.34 -1.27 -29.60
C VAL A 24 -46.95 -2.72 -29.90
N LYS A 25 -45.74 -3.15 -29.53
CA LYS A 25 -45.27 -4.54 -29.62
C LYS A 25 -45.01 -5.12 -28.21
N PRO A 26 -45.17 -6.45 -28.01
CA PRO A 26 -45.23 -7.03 -26.66
C PRO A 26 -43.84 -7.32 -26.06
N SER A 27 -43.78 -7.31 -24.73
CA SER A 27 -42.58 -7.61 -23.93
C SER A 27 -42.12 -9.06 -24.07
N GLY A 28 -40.86 -9.27 -24.44
CA GLY A 28 -40.28 -10.61 -24.61
C GLY A 28 -39.52 -11.15 -23.39
N LYS A 29 -39.72 -12.45 -23.13
CA LYS A 29 -38.83 -13.43 -22.46
C LYS A 29 -37.97 -12.95 -21.27
N LYS A 30 -38.26 -13.50 -20.09
CA LYS A 30 -37.27 -13.67 -19.01
C LYS A 30 -35.98 -14.26 -19.60
N ARG A 31 -34.86 -13.53 -19.50
CA ARG A 31 -33.53 -14.13 -19.55
C ARG A 31 -33.22 -14.66 -18.16
N GLU A 32 -32.81 -15.91 -18.08
CA GLU A 32 -32.16 -16.43 -16.89
C GLU A 32 -30.86 -15.66 -16.68
N ARG A 33 -30.58 -15.35 -15.41
CA ARG A 33 -29.41 -14.59 -15.01
C ARG A 33 -28.27 -15.58 -14.90
N GLU A 34 -27.36 -15.57 -15.88
CA GLU A 34 -26.08 -16.24 -15.74
C GLU A 34 -25.39 -15.69 -14.47
N GLU A 35 -25.19 -16.56 -13.49
CA GLU A 35 -24.32 -16.25 -12.37
C GLU A 35 -22.89 -16.23 -12.90
N GLU A 36 -22.24 -15.06 -12.89
CA GLU A 36 -20.83 -14.94 -13.22
C GLU A 36 -20.02 -15.77 -12.22
N THR A 37 -19.64 -16.98 -12.63
CA THR A 37 -18.67 -17.80 -11.89
C THR A 37 -17.39 -17.00 -11.71
N PRO A 38 -16.84 -16.89 -10.49
CA PRO A 38 -15.62 -16.11 -10.27
C PRO A 38 -14.49 -16.61 -11.17
N SER A 39 -13.89 -15.70 -11.95
CA SER A 39 -12.67 -15.98 -12.72
C SER A 39 -11.63 -16.62 -11.79
N SER A 40 -11.27 -17.87 -12.06
CA SER A 40 -10.24 -18.62 -11.30
C SER A 40 -8.83 -18.11 -11.56
N SER A 41 -8.65 -17.23 -12.54
CA SER A 41 -7.40 -16.53 -12.80
C SER A 41 -7.26 -15.34 -11.84
N PRO A 42 -6.14 -15.21 -11.10
CA PRO A 42 -5.90 -14.05 -10.25
C PRO A 42 -5.85 -12.77 -11.11
N PRO A 43 -6.29 -11.62 -10.57
CA PRO A 43 -6.29 -10.37 -11.34
C PRO A 43 -4.86 -9.90 -11.61
N SER A 44 -4.65 -9.41 -12.84
CA SER A 44 -3.39 -8.84 -13.36
C SER A 44 -3.08 -7.43 -12.81
N GLY A 45 -4.06 -6.81 -12.14
CA GLY A 45 -3.88 -5.59 -11.35
C GLY A 45 -3.30 -5.92 -9.97
N ILE A 46 -2.68 -4.93 -9.32
CA ILE A 46 -2.01 -5.14 -8.02
C ILE A 46 -2.94 -5.70 -6.94
N TRP A 47 -4.21 -5.30 -6.94
CA TRP A 47 -5.20 -5.69 -5.94
C TRP A 47 -5.77 -7.09 -6.22
N ASN A 48 -5.75 -7.98 -5.22
CA ASN A 48 -6.48 -9.25 -5.26
C ASN A 48 -7.72 -9.21 -4.34
N PRO A 49 -8.93 -8.94 -4.88
CA PRO A 49 -10.17 -8.95 -4.12
C PRO A 49 -10.65 -10.35 -3.72
N GLN A 50 -10.09 -11.42 -4.30
CA GLN A 50 -10.54 -12.80 -4.05
C GLN A 50 -9.86 -13.44 -2.83
N VAL A 51 -8.81 -12.81 -2.30
CA VAL A 51 -7.97 -13.38 -1.24
C VAL A 51 -8.19 -12.62 0.07
N GLU A 52 -8.66 -13.36 1.07
CA GLU A 52 -8.87 -12.85 2.42
C GLU A 52 -8.11 -13.70 3.44
N MET A 53 -7.53 -13.02 4.42
CA MET A 53 -6.96 -13.65 5.60
C MET A 53 -7.88 -13.34 6.78
N PRO A 54 -8.60 -14.34 7.34
CA PRO A 54 -9.41 -14.12 8.52
C PRO A 54 -8.53 -13.76 9.71
N LEU A 55 -9.02 -12.86 10.56
CA LEU A 55 -8.40 -12.47 11.82
C LEU A 55 -9.36 -12.81 12.95
N ASP A 56 -8.80 -13.22 14.09
CA ASP A 56 -9.56 -13.46 15.31
C ASP A 56 -10.34 -12.20 15.73
N SER A 57 -11.57 -12.38 16.23
CA SER A 57 -12.45 -11.26 16.58
C SER A 57 -11.90 -10.38 17.70
N ALA A 58 -11.09 -10.90 18.62
CA ALA A 58 -10.42 -10.11 19.65
C ALA A 58 -9.17 -9.37 19.12
N VAL A 59 -8.60 -9.80 17.99
CA VAL A 59 -7.61 -8.99 17.24
C VAL A 59 -8.33 -7.86 16.50
N LEU A 60 -9.43 -8.16 15.80
CA LEU A 60 -10.22 -7.15 15.08
C LEU A 60 -10.75 -6.04 16.01
N ARG A 61 -11.24 -6.38 17.21
CA ARG A 61 -11.66 -5.37 18.21
C ARG A 61 -10.51 -4.46 18.64
N ARG A 62 -9.36 -5.03 19.01
CA ARG A 62 -8.16 -4.26 19.40
C ARG A 62 -7.67 -3.33 18.28
N LEU A 63 -7.70 -3.79 17.03
CA LEU A 63 -7.38 -2.97 15.87
C LEU A 63 -8.37 -1.82 15.67
N GLN A 64 -9.67 -2.07 15.88
CA GLN A 64 -10.70 -1.05 15.78
C GLN A 64 -10.58 -0.01 16.90
N GLU A 65 -10.35 -0.43 18.14
CA GLU A 65 -10.09 0.45 19.29
C GLU A 65 -8.86 1.34 19.06
N ALA A 66 -7.74 0.74 18.62
CA ALA A 66 -6.50 1.46 18.31
C ALA A 66 -6.61 2.38 17.08
N ALA A 67 -7.46 2.06 16.10
CA ALA A 67 -7.74 2.97 14.99
C ALA A 67 -8.64 4.14 15.44
N GLN A 68 -9.66 3.87 16.26
CA GLN A 68 -10.62 4.88 16.75
C GLN A 68 -10.01 5.86 17.77
N SER A 69 -8.95 5.48 18.49
CA SER A 69 -8.23 6.38 19.40
C SER A 69 -7.50 7.53 18.69
N HIS A 70 -7.31 7.44 17.37
CA HIS A 70 -6.61 8.44 16.58
C HIS A 70 -7.61 9.33 15.80
N THR A 71 -7.71 10.61 16.18
CA THR A 71 -8.45 11.59 15.37
C THR A 71 -7.58 12.05 14.21
N ILE A 72 -8.06 11.87 12.98
CA ILE A 72 -7.44 12.40 11.75
C ILE A 72 -8.49 13.17 10.96
N ASN A 73 -8.06 14.27 10.33
CA ASN A 73 -8.85 14.94 9.30
C ASN A 73 -7.93 15.63 8.27
N PRO A 74 -8.46 16.05 7.10
CA PRO A 74 -7.66 16.69 6.06
C PRO A 74 -6.84 17.92 6.50
N ALA A 75 -7.33 18.72 7.46
CA ALA A 75 -6.58 19.87 7.96
C ALA A 75 -5.36 19.45 8.79
N MET A 76 -5.49 18.38 9.60
CA MET A 76 -4.37 17.79 10.35
C MET A 76 -3.25 17.33 9.42
N GLU A 77 -3.57 16.55 8.38
CA GLU A 77 -2.56 16.05 7.45
C GLU A 77 -1.89 17.18 6.65
N ILE A 78 -2.61 18.26 6.32
CA ILE A 78 -2.02 19.41 5.62
C ILE A 78 -0.99 20.10 6.51
N THR A 79 -1.31 20.39 7.78
CA THR A 79 -0.34 20.98 8.71
C THR A 79 0.82 20.01 8.98
N ARG A 80 0.55 18.70 9.11
CA ARG A 80 1.59 17.68 9.30
C ARG A 80 2.54 17.67 8.10
N GLN A 81 2.02 17.61 6.88
CA GLN A 81 2.83 17.67 5.65
C GLN A 81 3.69 18.95 5.58
N GLN A 82 3.12 20.11 5.90
CA GLN A 82 3.87 21.38 5.92
C GLN A 82 5.02 21.33 6.95
N THR A 83 4.74 20.77 8.14
CA THR A 83 5.71 20.58 9.22
C THR A 83 6.85 19.66 8.76
N VAL A 84 6.52 18.51 8.18
CA VAL A 84 7.45 17.53 7.60
C VAL A 84 8.30 18.15 6.50
N ARG A 85 7.69 18.87 5.53
CA ARG A 85 8.42 19.57 4.47
C ARG A 85 9.42 20.60 5.03
N THR A 86 9.05 21.33 6.09
CA THR A 86 10.00 22.24 6.77
C THR A 86 11.15 21.48 7.46
N LEU A 87 10.90 20.30 8.05
CA LEU A 87 11.97 19.45 8.60
C LEU A 87 12.91 18.91 7.51
N CYS A 88 12.36 18.40 6.41
CA CYS A 88 13.16 17.97 5.25
C CYS A 88 14.00 19.13 4.68
N ASN A 89 13.48 20.37 4.67
CA ASN A 89 14.24 21.55 4.28
C ASN A 89 15.40 21.86 5.24
N LYS A 90 15.18 21.74 6.56
CA LYS A 90 16.24 21.87 7.58
C LYS A 90 17.31 20.78 7.44
N ILE A 91 16.92 19.54 7.18
CA ILE A 91 17.86 18.43 6.94
C ILE A 91 18.69 18.68 5.68
N ARG A 92 18.09 19.14 4.57
CA ARG A 92 18.86 19.46 3.35
C ARG A 92 19.89 20.58 3.58
N LYS A 93 19.56 21.60 4.37
CA LYS A 93 20.50 22.66 4.77
C LYS A 93 21.59 22.20 5.73
N ALA A 94 21.38 21.11 6.47
CA ALA A 94 22.40 20.54 7.35
C ALA A 94 23.67 20.11 6.59
N SER A 95 23.58 19.80 5.29
CA SER A 95 24.76 19.58 4.45
C SER A 95 25.61 20.84 4.28
N GLU A 96 24.95 21.98 4.05
CA GLU A 96 25.58 23.30 3.86
C GLU A 96 26.22 23.77 5.18
N ASP A 97 25.47 23.69 6.29
CA ASP A 97 25.92 24.07 7.64
C ASP A 97 27.17 23.31 8.13
N LEU A 98 27.39 22.09 7.62
CA LEU A 98 28.49 21.21 8.02
C LEU A 98 29.63 21.16 6.99
N GLY A 99 29.46 21.76 5.80
CA GLY A 99 30.44 21.68 4.70
C GLY A 99 30.61 20.27 4.13
N ILE A 100 29.53 19.49 4.05
CA ILE A 100 29.54 18.06 3.66
C ILE A 100 28.80 17.82 2.35
N GLY A 101 28.89 16.58 1.84
CA GLY A 101 28.12 16.15 0.68
C GLY A 101 26.61 16.32 0.86
N LYS A 102 25.89 16.47 -0.25
CA LYS A 102 24.42 16.55 -0.24
C LYS A 102 23.82 15.26 0.31
N LEU A 103 23.03 15.37 1.37
CA LEU A 103 22.23 14.24 1.89
C LEU A 103 21.26 13.70 0.83
N PRO A 104 21.03 12.38 0.78
CA PRO A 104 20.02 11.82 -0.11
C PRO A 104 18.62 12.25 0.34
N ASN A 105 17.65 12.30 -0.58
CA ASN A 105 16.26 12.67 -0.26
C ASN A 105 15.68 11.82 0.89
N SER A 106 16.10 10.55 0.96
CA SER A 106 15.77 9.54 1.96
C SER A 106 16.22 9.86 3.41
N ALA A 107 17.03 10.89 3.64
CA ALA A 107 17.60 11.11 4.97
C ALA A 107 16.55 11.34 6.08
N TYR A 108 15.38 11.88 5.74
CA TYR A 108 14.29 12.07 6.70
C TYR A 108 13.53 10.77 7.01
N GLU A 109 13.22 9.96 6.01
CA GLU A 109 12.53 8.69 6.24
C GLU A 109 13.44 7.65 6.90
N THR A 110 14.75 7.64 6.60
CA THR A 110 15.73 6.84 7.34
C THR A 110 15.73 7.21 8.83
N TRP A 111 15.59 8.50 9.17
CA TRP A 111 15.42 8.94 10.55
C TRP A 111 14.09 8.45 11.15
N GLN A 112 12.97 8.77 10.51
CA GLN A 112 11.63 8.44 11.00
C GLN A 112 11.44 6.93 11.22
N PHE A 113 11.83 6.10 10.25
CA PHE A 113 11.69 4.65 10.35
C PHE A 113 12.63 4.05 11.39
N THR A 114 13.81 4.63 11.62
CA THR A 114 14.73 4.18 12.68
C THR A 114 14.20 4.54 14.06
N SER A 115 13.68 5.76 14.24
CA SER A 115 13.08 6.22 15.49
C SER A 115 11.96 5.30 15.99
N LYS A 116 11.03 4.95 15.09
CA LYS A 116 9.92 4.02 15.35
C LYS A 116 10.33 2.60 15.80
N LEU A 117 11.62 2.22 15.72
CA LEU A 117 12.08 0.92 16.21
C LEU A 117 12.41 0.90 17.71
N THR A 118 12.57 2.08 18.31
CA THR A 118 13.19 2.24 19.65
C THR A 118 12.29 2.95 20.67
N VAL A 119 11.38 3.81 20.21
CA VAL A 119 10.46 4.56 21.08
C VAL A 119 9.05 4.58 20.48
N SER A 120 8.04 4.72 21.36
CA SER A 120 6.67 5.03 20.95
C SER A 120 6.58 6.50 20.53
N GLU A 121 6.43 6.73 19.24
CA GLU A 121 6.28 8.08 18.67
C GLU A 121 4.92 8.71 19.04
N HIS A 122 4.93 9.99 19.43
CA HIS A 122 3.70 10.74 19.72
C HIS A 122 2.94 11.19 18.47
N ASP A 123 3.61 11.28 17.32
CA ASP A 123 3.02 11.61 16.02
C ASP A 123 3.52 10.62 14.96
N PRO A 124 2.67 10.18 14.02
CA PRO A 124 3.07 9.21 13.00
C PRO A 124 4.25 9.66 12.11
N LEU A 125 4.49 10.97 11.93
CA LEU A 125 5.59 11.47 11.09
C LEU A 125 6.59 12.36 11.83
N ILE A 126 6.18 13.18 12.79
CA ILE A 126 7.04 14.24 13.38
C ILE A 126 7.79 13.70 14.61
N PRO A 127 9.14 13.50 14.56
CA PRO A 127 9.90 13.00 15.70
C PRO A 127 9.90 13.94 16.91
N HIS A 128 9.95 13.40 18.11
CA HIS A 128 10.02 14.13 19.38
C HIS A 128 11.45 14.16 19.97
N ALA A 129 11.65 14.80 21.12
CA ALA A 129 12.98 14.94 21.74
C ALA A 129 13.70 13.63 22.13
N GLY A 130 12.94 12.55 22.30
CA GLY A 130 13.44 11.21 22.67
C GLY A 130 13.63 10.26 21.47
N SER A 131 13.20 10.67 20.28
CA SER A 131 13.31 9.91 19.03
C SER A 131 14.75 9.57 18.68
N ASP A 132 15.02 8.30 18.33
CA ASP A 132 16.36 7.87 17.91
C ASP A 132 16.76 8.50 16.57
N TYR A 133 17.75 9.39 16.63
CA TYR A 133 18.36 10.06 15.49
C TYR A 133 19.48 9.24 14.81
N SER A 134 19.74 8.00 15.21
CA SER A 134 20.87 7.21 14.72
C SER A 134 20.84 6.99 13.20
N GLY A 135 19.66 6.86 12.59
CA GLY A 135 19.49 6.83 11.14
C GLY A 135 19.94 8.12 10.44
N LEU A 136 19.56 9.29 10.98
CA LEU A 136 20.02 10.59 10.48
C LEU A 136 21.54 10.77 10.66
N PHE A 137 22.06 10.32 11.80
CA PHE A 137 23.48 10.36 12.11
C PHE A 137 24.30 9.55 11.10
N GLU A 138 23.82 8.36 10.71
CA GLU A 138 24.47 7.53 9.69
C GLU A 138 24.49 8.20 8.32
N GLU A 139 23.39 8.80 7.88
CA GLU A 139 23.36 9.54 6.61
C GLU A 139 24.29 10.76 6.61
N LEU A 140 24.35 11.52 7.71
CA LEU A 140 25.32 12.61 7.89
C LEU A 140 26.76 12.10 7.86
N ARG A 141 27.06 10.95 8.49
CA ARG A 141 28.39 10.33 8.47
C ARG A 141 28.78 9.86 7.07
N LYS A 142 27.87 9.22 6.32
CA LYS A 142 28.07 8.81 4.91
C LYS A 142 28.33 10.01 4.01
N ALA A 143 27.68 11.14 4.26
CA ALA A 143 27.88 12.40 3.53
C ALA A 143 29.20 13.13 3.88
N GLY A 144 29.95 12.68 4.91
CA GLY A 144 31.27 13.21 5.27
C GLY A 144 31.34 13.98 6.60
N ALA A 145 30.25 14.11 7.36
CA ALA A 145 30.27 14.83 8.63
C ALA A 145 31.18 14.17 9.66
N THR A 146 31.91 14.97 10.46
CA THR A 146 32.65 14.43 11.62
C THR A 146 31.69 13.85 12.66
N LYS A 147 32.16 12.91 13.50
CA LYS A 147 31.33 12.32 14.59
C LYS A 147 30.72 13.39 15.50
N SER A 148 31.50 14.42 15.84
CA SER A 148 31.05 15.55 16.65
C SER A 148 30.02 16.43 15.90
N GLY A 149 30.31 16.80 14.65
CA GLY A 149 29.40 17.61 13.82
C GLY A 149 28.05 16.94 13.57
N ALA A 150 28.06 15.66 13.18
CA ALA A 150 26.84 14.86 13.01
C ALA A 150 26.04 14.77 14.33
N THR A 151 26.70 14.49 15.47
CA THR A 151 26.02 14.43 16.77
C THR A 151 25.38 15.76 17.16
N LYS A 152 26.10 16.88 16.97
CA LYS A 152 25.59 18.23 17.27
C LYS A 152 24.37 18.56 16.40
N LYS A 153 24.46 18.31 15.08
CA LYS A 153 23.40 18.63 14.13
C LYS A 153 22.18 17.71 14.27
N CYS A 154 22.35 16.42 14.60
CA CYS A 154 21.22 15.55 14.96
C CYS A 154 20.47 16.06 16.20
N LYS A 155 21.18 16.41 17.28
CA LYS A 155 20.58 16.96 18.50
C LYS A 155 19.87 18.30 18.23
N GLU A 156 20.42 19.14 17.37
CA GLU A 156 19.80 20.37 16.90
C GLU A 156 18.49 20.09 16.15
N LEU A 157 18.51 19.25 15.11
CA LEU A 157 17.35 18.89 14.30
C LEU A 157 16.25 18.17 15.10
N THR A 158 16.62 17.33 16.07
CA THR A 158 15.67 16.65 16.96
C THR A 158 14.99 17.65 17.89
N ARG A 159 15.72 18.65 18.42
CA ARG A 159 15.12 19.78 19.17
C ARG A 159 14.22 20.64 18.29
N GLU A 160 14.58 20.87 17.03
CA GLU A 160 13.71 21.57 16.09
C GLU A 160 12.40 20.83 15.84
N SER A 161 12.49 19.52 15.64
CA SER A 161 11.32 18.66 15.46
C SER A 161 10.41 18.67 16.68
N GLU A 162 10.96 18.54 17.89
CA GLU A 162 10.24 18.70 19.15
C GLU A 162 9.55 20.09 19.25
N ARG A 163 10.24 21.19 18.91
CA ARG A 163 9.63 22.54 18.91
C ARG A 163 8.48 22.64 17.92
N MET A 164 8.56 21.94 16.79
CA MET A 164 7.55 21.91 15.74
C MET A 164 6.37 20.99 16.10
N LEU A 165 6.64 19.84 16.72
CA LEU A 165 5.63 18.91 17.26
C LEU A 165 4.76 19.61 18.31
N ARG A 166 5.35 20.29 19.29
CA ARG A 166 4.56 21.04 20.30
C ARG A 166 3.64 22.11 19.68
N LYS A 167 4.12 22.81 18.64
CA LYS A 167 3.29 23.77 17.88
C LYS A 167 2.22 23.09 17.02
N PHE A 168 2.44 21.84 16.59
CA PHE A 168 1.46 21.04 15.89
C PHE A 168 0.36 20.57 16.86
N SER A 169 0.73 19.98 18.01
CA SER A 169 -0.21 19.49 19.03
C SER A 169 -1.07 20.57 19.68
N GLN A 170 -0.63 21.84 19.66
CA GLN A 170 -1.39 22.99 20.16
C GLN A 170 -2.43 23.54 19.16
N GLN A 171 -2.49 23.04 17.93
CA GLN A 171 -3.44 23.54 16.93
C GLN A 171 -4.81 22.89 17.07
N ASN A 172 -5.86 23.72 17.05
CA ASN A 172 -7.24 23.26 16.95
C ASN A 172 -7.58 22.94 15.48
N PHE A 173 -7.41 21.67 15.10
CA PHE A 173 -7.71 21.18 13.76
C PHE A 173 -9.21 20.99 13.51
N VAL A 174 -9.99 22.06 13.67
CA VAL A 174 -11.43 22.04 13.47
C VAL A 174 -11.73 21.83 11.98
N ALA A 175 -12.44 20.75 11.67
CA ALA A 175 -13.06 20.59 10.35
C ALA A 175 -14.07 21.72 10.15
N GLY A 176 -13.71 22.74 9.37
CA GLY A 176 -14.59 23.88 9.09
C GLY A 176 -15.90 23.37 8.48
N LYS A 177 -17.04 23.77 9.06
CA LYS A 177 -18.41 23.22 8.87
C LYS A 177 -18.95 23.13 7.42
N LYS A 178 -18.15 23.45 6.39
CA LYS A 178 -18.50 23.44 4.96
C LYS A 178 -17.37 22.95 4.04
N LYS A 179 -16.28 22.34 4.54
CA LYS A 179 -15.17 21.85 3.71
C LYS A 179 -15.19 20.32 3.64
N HIS A 180 -15.74 19.79 2.55
CA HIS A 180 -15.54 18.40 2.15
C HIS A 180 -14.34 18.29 1.20
N VAL A 181 -13.77 17.10 1.06
CA VAL A 181 -12.83 16.82 -0.03
C VAL A 181 -13.59 16.79 -1.35
N HIS A 182 -13.15 17.58 -2.32
CA HIS A 182 -13.72 17.55 -3.68
C HIS A 182 -12.95 16.56 -4.54
N VAL A 183 -13.64 15.64 -5.21
CA VAL A 183 -13.04 14.69 -6.16
C VAL A 183 -13.43 15.03 -7.59
N ALA A 184 -12.43 15.26 -8.44
CA ALA A 184 -12.58 15.45 -9.88
C ALA A 184 -11.80 14.38 -10.65
N ILE A 185 -12.14 14.17 -11.92
CA ILE A 185 -11.28 13.47 -12.88
C ILE A 185 -10.56 14.56 -13.69
N ALA A 186 -9.24 14.53 -13.71
CA ALA A 186 -8.41 15.44 -14.50
C ALA A 186 -8.30 14.98 -15.97
N GLU A 187 -7.82 15.84 -16.85
CA GLU A 187 -7.66 15.58 -18.30
C GLU A 187 -6.78 14.35 -18.60
N ASP A 188 -5.85 14.03 -17.69
CA ASP A 188 -4.97 12.85 -17.75
C ASP A 188 -5.66 11.54 -17.30
N GLY A 189 -6.96 11.57 -16.98
CA GLY A 189 -7.74 10.45 -16.46
C GLY A 189 -7.47 10.12 -14.99
N MET A 190 -6.59 10.86 -14.30
CA MET A 190 -6.33 10.68 -12.88
C MET A 190 -7.45 11.27 -12.04
N HIS A 191 -7.75 10.61 -10.92
CA HIS A 191 -8.61 11.20 -9.90
C HIS A 191 -7.78 12.22 -9.10
N GLN A 192 -8.34 13.41 -8.93
CA GLN A 192 -7.76 14.53 -8.20
C GLN A 192 -8.64 14.84 -6.99
N LEU A 193 -8.06 14.79 -5.80
CA LEU A 193 -8.72 15.11 -4.54
C LEU A 193 -8.19 16.46 -4.01
N THR A 194 -9.09 17.40 -3.75
CA THR A 194 -8.76 18.76 -3.31
C THR A 194 -9.39 19.05 -1.95
N TYR A 195 -8.60 19.59 -1.02
CA TYR A 195 -9.09 20.16 0.23
C TYR A 195 -8.36 21.48 0.54
N GLY A 196 -9.09 22.58 0.58
CA GLY A 196 -8.49 23.92 0.62
C GLY A 196 -7.59 24.14 -0.60
N ASN A 197 -6.33 24.50 -0.37
CA ASN A 197 -5.34 24.71 -1.44
C ASN A 197 -4.47 23.47 -1.71
N SER A 198 -4.72 22.36 -1.00
CA SER A 198 -3.94 21.13 -1.11
C SER A 198 -4.62 20.15 -2.06
N VAL A 199 -3.82 19.57 -2.96
CA VAL A 199 -4.27 18.68 -4.03
C VAL A 199 -3.41 17.42 -4.02
N VAL A 200 -4.05 16.26 -4.05
CA VAL A 200 -3.41 14.95 -4.25
C VAL A 200 -4.06 14.24 -5.44
N LYS A 201 -3.31 13.35 -6.10
CA LYS A 201 -3.78 12.60 -7.27
C LYS A 201 -3.53 11.11 -7.13
N LEU A 202 -4.32 10.31 -7.84
CA LEU A 202 -4.09 8.88 -8.07
C LEU A 202 -4.76 8.39 -9.37
N SER A 203 -4.25 7.30 -9.94
CA SER A 203 -4.86 6.67 -11.12
C SER A 203 -6.21 6.03 -10.79
N ALA A 204 -7.11 5.96 -11.78
CA ALA A 204 -8.45 5.39 -11.62
C ALA A 204 -8.42 3.96 -11.04
N ALA A 205 -7.42 3.15 -11.39
CA ALA A 205 -7.22 1.81 -10.85
C ALA A 205 -6.95 1.82 -9.32
N HIS A 206 -6.13 2.75 -8.83
CA HIS A 206 -5.87 2.87 -7.38
C HIS A 206 -7.07 3.48 -6.65
N PHE A 207 -7.81 4.40 -7.29
CA PHE A 207 -9.06 4.91 -6.71
C PHE A 207 -10.11 3.79 -6.55
N ALA A 208 -10.29 2.95 -7.57
CA ALA A 208 -11.18 1.79 -7.51
C ALA A 208 -10.74 0.77 -6.43
N LYS A 209 -9.44 0.43 -6.37
CA LYS A 209 -8.85 -0.41 -5.31
C LYS A 209 -9.21 0.12 -3.93
N LEU A 210 -8.85 1.37 -3.63
CA LEU A 210 -8.99 1.95 -2.29
C LEU A 210 -10.47 2.11 -1.90
N ARG A 211 -11.37 2.37 -2.86
CA ARG A 211 -12.81 2.39 -2.62
C ARG A 211 -13.35 1.01 -2.24
N GLU A 212 -12.90 -0.05 -2.91
CA GLU A 212 -13.29 -1.42 -2.56
C GLU A 212 -12.71 -1.84 -1.21
N MET A 213 -11.44 -1.55 -0.93
CA MET A 213 -10.82 -1.82 0.38
C MET A 213 -11.57 -1.14 1.52
N TYR A 214 -11.97 0.12 1.34
CA TYR A 214 -12.77 0.86 2.30
C TYR A 214 -14.18 0.26 2.44
N ALA A 215 -14.85 -0.05 1.33
CA ALA A 215 -16.18 -0.69 1.35
C ALA A 215 -16.18 -1.99 2.16
N ARG A 216 -15.19 -2.87 1.91
CA ARG A 216 -14.99 -4.12 2.67
C ARG A 216 -14.71 -3.87 4.15
N LYS A 217 -13.94 -2.82 4.49
CA LYS A 217 -13.65 -2.51 5.90
C LYS A 217 -14.88 -1.99 6.66
N GLN A 218 -15.87 -1.43 5.96
CA GLN A 218 -17.15 -0.98 6.50
C GLN A 218 -18.29 -2.00 6.31
N ASP A 219 -17.96 -3.25 5.92
CA ASP A 219 -18.91 -4.33 5.65
C ASP A 219 -20.01 -3.96 4.62
N PHE A 220 -19.70 -3.06 3.68
CA PHE A 220 -20.59 -2.68 2.58
C PHE A 220 -20.60 -3.73 1.47
N SER A 221 -21.77 -4.00 0.89
CA SER A 221 -21.91 -4.88 -0.26
C SER A 221 -21.27 -4.28 -1.53
N GLY A 222 -20.35 -5.03 -2.16
CA GLY A 222 -19.75 -4.68 -3.44
C GLY A 222 -18.57 -3.70 -3.36
N ASN A 223 -18.21 -3.09 -4.51
CA ASN A 223 -16.97 -2.31 -4.65
C ASN A 223 -17.05 -0.84 -4.17
N GLY A 224 -18.07 -0.50 -3.38
CA GLY A 224 -18.26 0.85 -2.84
C GLY A 224 -18.73 1.92 -3.83
N SER A 225 -19.06 1.59 -5.08
CA SER A 225 -19.57 2.57 -6.07
C SER A 225 -20.87 3.24 -5.64
N SER A 226 -21.71 2.54 -4.87
CA SER A 226 -23.04 2.96 -4.43
C SER A 226 -23.10 3.46 -2.98
N MET A 227 -21.98 3.92 -2.42
CA MET A 227 -21.96 4.53 -1.08
C MET A 227 -22.94 5.71 -0.97
N VAL A 228 -23.71 5.74 0.14
CA VAL A 228 -24.52 6.90 0.51
C VAL A 228 -23.65 8.15 0.72
N PRO A 229 -24.16 9.38 0.50
CA PRO A 229 -23.34 10.59 0.49
C PRO A 229 -22.43 10.78 1.72
N LYS A 230 -22.92 10.44 2.92
CA LYS A 230 -22.11 10.50 4.15
C LYS A 230 -20.89 9.57 4.08
N ALA A 231 -21.11 8.28 3.83
CA ALA A 231 -20.05 7.27 3.74
C ALA A 231 -19.07 7.58 2.59
N ARG A 232 -19.58 8.14 1.48
CA ARG A 232 -18.75 8.64 0.39
C ARG A 232 -17.81 9.76 0.85
N HIS A 233 -18.30 10.77 1.56
CA HIS A 233 -17.45 11.86 2.06
C HIS A 233 -16.46 11.40 3.14
N GLU A 234 -16.81 10.40 3.94
CA GLU A 234 -15.90 9.75 4.90
C GLU A 234 -14.77 8.99 4.17
N PHE A 235 -15.09 8.24 3.11
CA PHE A 235 -14.10 7.63 2.21
C PHE A 235 -13.21 8.68 1.52
N GLU A 236 -13.78 9.73 0.94
CA GLU A 236 -13.04 10.81 0.25
C GLU A 236 -12.09 11.53 1.21
N SER A 237 -12.50 11.71 2.47
CA SER A 237 -11.66 12.30 3.54
C SER A 237 -10.54 11.36 3.97
N ALA A 238 -10.83 10.09 4.20
CA ALA A 238 -9.83 9.07 4.56
C ALA A 238 -8.79 8.89 3.44
N LEU A 239 -9.24 8.85 2.17
CA LEU A 239 -8.38 8.72 1.00
C LEU A 239 -7.47 9.94 0.81
N PHE A 240 -7.98 11.16 1.02
CA PHE A 240 -7.16 12.37 1.01
C PHE A 240 -6.07 12.31 2.10
N CYS A 241 -6.43 11.91 3.32
CA CYS A 241 -5.48 11.81 4.42
C CYS A 241 -4.40 10.76 4.17
N LEU A 242 -4.78 9.57 3.69
CA LEU A 242 -3.86 8.51 3.25
C LEU A 242 -2.87 9.02 2.20
N LEU A 243 -3.38 9.64 1.12
CA LEU A 243 -2.53 10.09 0.01
C LEU A 243 -1.55 11.19 0.48
N LEU A 244 -2.01 12.13 1.31
CA LEU A 244 -1.16 13.21 1.82
C LEU A 244 -0.15 12.72 2.87
N ARG A 245 -0.51 11.71 3.66
CA ARG A 245 0.40 11.01 4.58
C ARG A 245 1.58 10.40 3.84
N TYR A 246 1.31 9.64 2.77
CA TYR A 246 2.35 9.02 1.96
C TYR A 246 3.08 9.99 1.02
N ASP A 247 2.46 11.10 0.57
CA ASP A 247 3.13 12.18 -0.17
C ASP A 247 4.07 13.02 0.71
N SER A 248 3.87 13.02 2.03
CA SER A 248 4.80 13.64 2.98
C SER A 248 6.14 12.90 3.08
N LEU A 249 6.23 11.69 2.53
CA LEU A 249 7.47 10.92 2.36
C LEU A 249 7.89 10.97 0.88
N ASP A 250 9.18 11.11 0.59
CA ASP A 250 9.64 10.97 -0.80
C ASP A 250 9.63 9.50 -1.26
N GLY A 251 9.73 8.56 -0.31
CA GLY A 251 8.94 7.31 -0.23
C GLY A 251 9.17 6.22 -1.29
N GLY A 252 9.14 6.55 -2.58
CA GLY A 252 9.18 5.59 -3.69
C GLY A 252 10.54 4.90 -3.92
N GLY A 253 11.56 5.24 -3.13
CA GLY A 253 12.88 4.60 -3.17
C GLY A 253 12.98 3.35 -2.29
N PHE A 254 12.43 3.41 -1.07
CA PHE A 254 12.74 2.52 0.06
C PHE A 254 12.19 1.10 -0.03
N GLN A 255 11.07 0.94 -0.70
CA GLN A 255 10.36 -0.32 -0.82
C GLN A 255 9.71 -0.35 -2.21
N ALA A 256 9.63 -1.53 -2.81
CA ALA A 256 8.94 -1.76 -4.06
C ALA A 256 8.22 -3.09 -3.97
N ALA A 257 6.93 -3.13 -4.32
CA ALA A 257 6.13 -4.34 -4.19
C ALA A 257 6.61 -5.40 -5.18
N LEU A 258 6.36 -6.67 -4.86
CA LEU A 258 6.67 -7.77 -5.77
C LEU A 258 5.78 -7.67 -7.04
N ASN A 259 6.17 -8.38 -8.09
CA ASN A 259 5.29 -8.58 -9.25
C ASN A 259 4.04 -9.37 -8.86
N GLU A 260 2.98 -9.20 -9.65
CA GLU A 260 1.71 -9.95 -9.62
C GLU A 260 1.90 -11.44 -9.30
N GLU A 261 2.67 -12.04 -10.18
CA GLU A 261 2.95 -13.46 -10.26
C GLU A 261 3.80 -13.95 -9.10
N CYS A 262 4.60 -13.08 -8.46
CA CYS A 262 5.33 -13.45 -7.26
C CYS A 262 4.32 -13.74 -6.15
N PHE A 263 3.38 -12.83 -5.91
CA PHE A 263 2.32 -13.05 -4.94
C PHE A 263 1.46 -14.28 -5.27
N ASP A 264 1.11 -14.47 -6.54
CA ASP A 264 0.31 -15.63 -6.96
C ASP A 264 1.07 -16.97 -6.75
N VAL A 265 2.39 -16.98 -6.93
CA VAL A 265 3.28 -18.11 -6.56
C VAL A 265 3.34 -18.30 -5.04
N LEU A 266 3.52 -17.22 -4.26
CA LEU A 266 3.57 -17.31 -2.79
C LEU A 266 2.24 -17.83 -2.20
N LEU A 267 1.11 -17.37 -2.74
CA LEU A 267 -0.22 -17.87 -2.39
C LEU A 267 -0.36 -19.36 -2.75
N LYS A 268 -0.01 -19.75 -3.98
CA LYS A 268 -0.19 -21.11 -4.49
C LYS A 268 0.60 -22.17 -3.72
N TYR A 269 1.87 -21.90 -3.39
CA TYR A 269 2.75 -22.91 -2.78
C TYR A 269 2.84 -22.80 -1.25
N PHE A 270 2.57 -21.62 -0.68
CA PHE A 270 2.78 -21.37 0.76
C PHE A 270 1.55 -20.80 1.47
N ASP A 271 0.42 -20.59 0.78
CA ASP A 271 -0.80 -19.96 1.34
C ASP A 271 -0.54 -18.56 1.92
N ALA A 272 0.42 -17.81 1.36
CA ALA A 272 0.77 -16.47 1.80
C ALA A 272 -0.32 -15.45 1.41
N LYS A 273 -1.15 -15.05 2.38
CA LYS A 273 -2.35 -14.21 2.19
C LYS A 273 -2.24 -12.79 2.78
N MET A 274 -1.06 -12.42 3.27
CA MET A 274 -0.82 -11.16 3.97
C MET A 274 0.64 -10.72 3.83
N GLU A 275 0.82 -9.41 3.70
CA GLU A 275 2.12 -8.72 3.64
C GLU A 275 2.49 -8.17 5.02
N CYS A 276 3.71 -8.47 5.50
CA CYS A 276 4.26 -7.92 6.74
C CYS A 276 4.68 -6.46 6.59
N PHE A 277 4.88 -5.96 5.38
CA PHE A 277 5.27 -4.56 5.15
C PHE A 277 4.60 -4.08 3.87
N ALA A 278 3.53 -3.31 4.00
CA ALA A 278 2.87 -2.69 2.87
C ALA A 278 2.22 -1.35 3.27
N SER A 279 1.39 -0.86 2.37
CA SER A 279 0.52 0.29 2.49
C SER A 279 -0.76 -0.01 1.68
N PRO A 280 -1.86 0.71 1.93
CA PRO A 280 -3.04 0.61 1.07
C PRO A 280 -2.73 0.88 -0.42
N LEU A 281 -1.67 1.65 -0.71
CA LEU A 281 -1.24 2.01 -2.06
C LEU A 281 -0.52 0.88 -2.80
N ASN A 282 0.15 -0.04 -2.09
CA ASN A 282 0.97 -1.10 -2.70
C ASN A 282 0.63 -2.53 -2.28
N SER A 283 -0.33 -2.73 -1.36
CA SER A 283 -0.74 -4.08 -0.93
C SER A 283 -1.34 -4.93 -2.06
N ARG A 284 -1.02 -6.21 -2.09
CA ARG A 284 -1.73 -7.23 -2.88
C ARG A 284 -3.05 -7.62 -2.22
N TYR A 285 -3.05 -7.78 -0.90
CA TYR A 285 -4.12 -8.44 -0.15
C TYR A 285 -4.97 -7.49 0.70
N SER A 286 -6.13 -7.99 1.12
CA SER A 286 -7.12 -7.28 1.95
C SER A 286 -6.70 -7.07 3.42
N ARG A 287 -5.62 -7.73 3.85
CA ARG A 287 -4.96 -7.56 5.15
C ARG A 287 -3.46 -7.48 4.95
N PHE A 288 -2.82 -6.54 5.64
CA PHE A 288 -1.39 -6.27 5.60
C PHE A 288 -1.00 -5.45 6.83
N CYS A 289 0.26 -5.49 7.21
CA CYS A 289 0.83 -4.54 8.18
C CYS A 289 1.30 -3.27 7.45
N SER A 290 1.21 -2.11 8.09
CA SER A 290 1.69 -0.83 7.56
C SER A 290 2.22 0.11 8.65
N ALA A 291 2.90 1.19 8.23
CA ALA A 291 3.57 2.13 9.13
C ALA A 291 2.62 3.15 9.83
N PHE A 292 1.36 3.21 9.42
CA PHE A 292 0.39 4.25 9.80
C PHE A 292 -1.00 3.66 10.05
N LEU A 293 -1.18 2.95 11.18
CA LEU A 293 -2.48 2.35 11.54
C LEU A 293 -3.62 3.37 11.46
N ASP A 294 -3.35 4.59 11.91
CA ASP A 294 -4.30 5.69 11.98
C ASP A 294 -4.91 6.06 10.60
N THR A 295 -4.11 6.17 9.54
CA THR A 295 -4.64 6.41 8.17
C THR A 295 -5.05 5.12 7.45
N ASP A 296 -4.40 4.01 7.75
CA ASP A 296 -4.42 2.83 6.88
C ASP A 296 -5.42 1.75 7.35
N ALA A 297 -5.86 1.78 8.61
CA ALA A 297 -6.87 0.86 9.14
C ALA A 297 -8.20 0.95 8.36
N ALA A 298 -8.56 2.16 7.89
CA ALA A 298 -9.71 2.40 7.01
C ALA A 298 -9.65 1.63 5.68
N PHE A 299 -8.48 1.11 5.30
CA PHE A 299 -8.23 0.35 4.09
C PHE A 299 -7.67 -1.06 4.37
N GLY A 300 -7.85 -1.58 5.60
CA GLY A 300 -7.53 -2.97 5.94
C GLY A 300 -6.14 -3.22 6.53
N SER A 301 -5.37 -2.18 6.87
CA SER A 301 -4.13 -2.36 7.65
C SER A 301 -4.42 -2.91 9.05
N VAL A 302 -3.51 -3.75 9.55
CA VAL A 302 -3.48 -4.21 10.95
C VAL A 302 -2.43 -3.47 11.80
N GLY A 303 -1.86 -2.39 11.28
CA GLY A 303 -0.82 -1.61 11.95
C GLY A 303 0.58 -2.18 11.76
N SER A 304 1.50 -1.86 12.68
CA SER A 304 2.92 -2.20 12.54
C SER A 304 3.16 -3.71 12.64
N PHE A 305 4.04 -4.25 11.80
CA PHE A 305 4.48 -5.65 11.93
C PHE A 305 5.11 -5.94 13.28
N PHE A 306 5.78 -4.95 13.88
CA PHE A 306 6.45 -5.11 15.18
C PHE A 306 5.47 -5.25 16.36
N ASP A 307 4.20 -4.90 16.15
CA ASP A 307 3.10 -5.09 17.11
C ASP A 307 2.23 -6.32 16.73
N PHE A 308 2.27 -6.75 15.47
CA PHE A 308 1.56 -7.92 14.97
C PHE A 308 2.23 -9.23 15.43
N SER A 309 1.47 -10.08 16.11
CA SER A 309 1.99 -11.31 16.76
C SER A 309 1.24 -12.59 16.35
N PRO A 310 1.37 -13.04 15.08
CA PRO A 310 0.72 -14.26 14.59
C PRO A 310 1.32 -15.52 15.23
N ARG A 311 0.45 -16.49 15.53
CA ARG A 311 0.81 -17.80 16.09
C ARG A 311 0.90 -18.91 15.03
N SER A 312 0.36 -18.65 13.84
CA SER A 312 0.38 -19.50 12.66
C SER A 312 0.15 -18.66 11.40
N GLY A 313 0.39 -19.24 10.22
CA GLY A 313 0.21 -18.59 8.92
C GLY A 313 1.49 -18.59 8.09
N CYS A 314 1.38 -18.20 6.83
CA CYS A 314 2.53 -17.83 6.00
C CYS A 314 2.37 -16.37 5.58
N PHE A 315 3.46 -15.62 5.67
CA PHE A 315 3.46 -14.18 5.41
C PHE A 315 4.57 -13.80 4.44
N GLU A 316 4.27 -12.90 3.51
CA GLU A 316 5.28 -12.21 2.72
C GLU A 316 5.92 -11.12 3.59
N ALA A 317 7.23 -10.91 3.48
CA ALA A 317 7.92 -9.84 4.21
C ALA A 317 9.00 -9.16 3.37
N ASN A 318 8.64 -8.02 2.78
CA ASN A 318 9.52 -7.12 2.02
C ASN A 318 9.64 -5.78 2.75
N PRO A 319 10.47 -5.66 3.80
CA PRO A 319 10.58 -4.45 4.62
C PRO A 319 11.18 -3.27 3.83
N PRO A 320 10.97 -2.01 4.28
CA PRO A 320 11.79 -0.89 3.85
C PRO A 320 13.28 -1.22 3.95
N PHE A 321 14.05 -0.90 2.90
CA PHE A 321 15.47 -1.27 2.78
C PHE A 321 16.37 -0.39 3.66
N ILE A 322 16.21 -0.53 4.97
CA ILE A 322 16.96 0.14 6.04
C ILE A 322 17.52 -0.99 6.92
N PRO A 323 18.86 -1.11 7.09
CA PRO A 323 19.46 -2.25 7.79
C PRO A 323 18.89 -2.52 9.19
N LYS A 324 18.56 -1.47 9.94
CA LYS A 324 17.94 -1.58 11.29
C LYS A 324 16.51 -2.12 11.26
N VAL A 325 15.73 -1.75 10.25
CA VAL A 325 14.36 -2.28 10.06
C VAL A 325 14.44 -3.77 9.71
N ILE A 326 15.35 -4.16 8.82
CA ILE A 326 15.61 -5.56 8.46
C ILE A 326 16.08 -6.38 9.68
N LYS A 327 16.99 -5.84 10.50
CA LYS A 327 17.44 -6.47 11.75
C LYS A 327 16.30 -6.67 12.74
N ARG A 328 15.54 -5.59 13.05
CA ARG A 328 14.39 -5.64 13.97
C ARG A 328 13.27 -6.57 13.48
N MET A 329 13.11 -6.73 12.17
CA MET A 329 12.23 -7.72 11.55
C MET A 329 12.72 -9.15 11.79
N ALA A 330 14.01 -9.45 11.56
CA ALA A 330 14.58 -10.76 11.82
C ALA A 330 14.46 -11.15 13.30
N ASP A 331 14.67 -10.21 14.22
CA ASP A 331 14.47 -10.40 15.66
C ASP A 331 13.00 -10.68 16.00
N HIS A 332 12.06 -9.94 15.40
CA HIS A 332 10.62 -10.15 15.56
C HIS A 332 10.20 -11.55 15.10
N MET A 333 10.57 -11.91 13.87
CA MET A 333 10.27 -13.24 13.31
C MET A 333 10.90 -14.37 14.13
N THR A 334 12.10 -14.16 14.68
CA THR A 334 12.74 -15.13 15.59
C THR A 334 11.88 -15.35 16.84
N ALA A 335 11.40 -14.28 17.47
CA ALA A 335 10.51 -14.38 18.63
C ALA A 335 9.17 -15.05 18.29
N LEU A 336 8.57 -14.72 17.15
CA LEU A 336 7.32 -15.34 16.69
C LEU A 336 7.48 -16.83 16.37
N LEU A 337 8.55 -17.23 15.67
CA LEU A 337 8.84 -18.64 15.35
C LEU A 337 9.23 -19.47 16.58
N ASN A 338 9.80 -18.86 17.61
CA ASN A 338 9.99 -19.48 18.93
C ASN A 338 8.65 -19.72 19.65
N ALA A 339 7.72 -18.76 19.56
CA ALA A 339 6.46 -18.77 20.30
C ALA A 339 5.32 -19.52 19.60
N ALA A 340 5.43 -19.79 18.29
CA ALA A 340 4.37 -20.35 17.46
C ALA A 340 3.96 -21.78 17.88
N ASP A 341 2.66 -21.95 18.11
CA ASP A 341 2.00 -23.23 18.35
C ASP A 341 1.46 -23.88 17.06
N GLY A 342 1.22 -23.09 16.01
CA GLY A 342 0.83 -23.57 14.68
C GLY A 342 1.99 -23.61 13.67
N PRO A 343 1.71 -23.99 12.42
CA PRO A 343 2.65 -23.81 11.31
C PRO A 343 2.83 -22.31 11.06
N LEU A 344 4.04 -21.80 11.24
CA LEU A 344 4.39 -20.40 11.00
C LEU A 344 5.57 -20.29 10.03
N ALA A 345 5.39 -19.47 9.00
CA ALA A 345 6.37 -19.19 7.95
C ALA A 345 6.45 -17.70 7.60
N PHE A 346 7.66 -17.25 7.29
CA PHE A 346 7.95 -15.94 6.70
C PHE A 346 8.78 -16.13 5.44
N ILE A 347 8.29 -15.59 4.32
CA ILE A 347 9.04 -15.53 3.07
C ILE A 347 9.57 -14.12 2.97
N VAL A 348 10.88 -13.97 3.18
CA VAL A 348 11.54 -12.69 3.42
C VAL A 348 12.28 -12.25 2.17
N ILE A 349 11.91 -11.09 1.61
CA ILE A 349 12.50 -10.52 0.39
C ILE A 349 13.28 -9.27 0.77
N ILE A 350 14.62 -9.32 0.69
CA ILE A 350 15.49 -8.16 0.98
C ILE A 350 16.63 -8.05 -0.04
N PRO A 351 17.29 -6.87 -0.16
CA PRO A 351 18.55 -6.76 -0.90
C PRO A 351 19.61 -7.71 -0.32
N ALA A 352 20.49 -8.25 -1.17
CA ALA A 352 21.56 -9.16 -0.76
C ALA A 352 22.77 -8.42 -0.11
N TRP A 353 22.50 -7.60 0.90
CA TRP A 353 23.50 -6.84 1.68
C TRP A 353 24.16 -7.72 2.74
N GLN A 354 25.04 -8.61 2.29
CA GLN A 354 25.69 -9.67 3.09
C GLN A 354 26.51 -9.14 4.27
N GLU A 355 26.91 -7.88 4.22
CA GLU A 355 27.62 -7.15 5.26
C GLU A 355 26.73 -6.69 6.43
N THR A 356 25.39 -6.76 6.29
CA THR A 356 24.45 -6.28 7.31
C THR A 356 24.04 -7.38 8.29
N GLU A 357 24.00 -7.06 9.58
CA GLU A 357 23.59 -7.99 10.66
C GLU A 357 22.23 -8.67 10.38
N GLY A 358 21.26 -7.90 9.88
CA GLY A 358 19.93 -8.42 9.57
C GLY A 358 19.96 -9.48 8.45
N TRP A 359 20.75 -9.29 7.42
CA TRP A 359 20.95 -10.29 6.36
C TRP A 359 21.69 -11.52 6.89
N GLN A 360 22.75 -11.32 7.69
CA GLN A 360 23.54 -12.41 8.27
C GLN A 360 22.71 -13.29 9.20
N GLN A 361 21.87 -12.68 10.05
CA GLN A 361 20.90 -13.37 10.89
C GLN A 361 19.87 -14.14 10.07
N LEU A 362 19.33 -13.54 9.00
CA LEU A 362 18.40 -14.21 8.08
C LEU A 362 19.04 -15.44 7.42
N ASN A 363 20.28 -15.35 6.98
CA ASN A 363 21.00 -16.44 6.33
C ASN A 363 21.38 -17.58 7.29
N ALA A 364 21.90 -17.26 8.48
CA ALA A 364 22.45 -18.23 9.44
C ALA A 364 21.42 -18.83 10.43
N SER A 365 20.17 -18.38 10.40
CA SER A 365 19.13 -18.84 11.31
C SER A 365 18.71 -20.30 11.06
N ARG A 366 18.50 -21.05 12.15
CA ARG A 366 17.93 -22.42 12.13
C ARG A 366 16.56 -22.53 11.46
N TYR A 367 15.84 -21.41 11.30
CA TYR A 367 14.55 -21.38 10.63
C TYR A 367 14.68 -21.26 9.10
N ASN A 368 15.84 -20.81 8.60
CA ASN A 368 16.08 -20.65 7.17
C ASN A 368 16.21 -22.03 6.49
N GLN A 369 15.19 -22.41 5.74
CA GLN A 369 15.18 -23.68 5.00
C GLN A 369 16.02 -23.59 3.72
N ILE A 370 15.97 -22.44 3.03
CA ILE A 370 16.78 -22.17 1.85
C ILE A 370 16.92 -20.66 1.60
N HIS A 371 18.08 -20.28 1.07
CA HIS A 371 18.35 -18.94 0.52
C HIS A 371 18.30 -19.01 -1.01
N LEU A 372 17.37 -18.27 -1.61
CA LEU A 372 17.30 -18.05 -3.05
C LEU A 372 17.84 -16.65 -3.37
N ARG A 373 19.04 -16.58 -3.94
CA ARG A 373 19.59 -15.34 -4.51
C ARG A 373 19.10 -15.15 -5.95
N ILE A 374 18.52 -13.99 -6.24
CA ILE A 374 18.07 -13.57 -7.56
C ILE A 374 18.99 -12.43 -8.05
N PRO A 375 19.80 -12.64 -9.11
CA PRO A 375 20.78 -11.65 -9.55
C PRO A 375 20.15 -10.33 -10.04
N GLN A 376 20.85 -9.22 -9.78
CA GLN A 376 20.56 -7.90 -10.32
C GLN A 376 20.29 -7.98 -11.84
N LYS A 377 19.38 -7.14 -12.34
CA LYS A 377 18.96 -7.06 -13.76
C LYS A 377 18.19 -8.26 -14.32
N GLN A 378 18.22 -9.44 -13.68
CA GLN A 378 17.38 -10.57 -14.07
C GLN A 378 15.94 -10.42 -13.55
N HIS A 379 15.72 -9.59 -12.53
CA HIS A 379 14.43 -9.38 -11.87
C HIS A 379 14.04 -7.90 -11.76
N GLY A 380 12.77 -7.67 -11.45
CA GLY A 380 12.17 -6.36 -11.25
C GLY A 380 11.11 -6.36 -10.15
N TYR A 381 10.54 -5.18 -9.92
CA TYR A 381 9.55 -4.89 -8.89
C TYR A 381 8.50 -3.89 -9.42
N CYS A 382 7.33 -3.84 -8.78
CA CYS A 382 6.36 -2.77 -8.96
C CYS A 382 6.86 -1.46 -8.30
N GLU A 383 6.80 -0.35 -9.04
CA GLU A 383 7.52 0.88 -8.74
C GLU A 383 6.87 1.71 -7.61
N GLY A 384 7.67 2.22 -6.68
CA GLY A 384 7.18 3.12 -5.65
C GLY A 384 6.57 4.40 -6.23
N LYS A 385 5.45 4.86 -5.68
CA LYS A 385 4.57 5.91 -6.24
C LYS A 385 3.77 5.48 -7.50
N GLN A 386 3.61 4.18 -7.78
CA GLN A 386 2.74 3.61 -8.83
C GLN A 386 1.30 4.17 -8.90
N GLN A 387 0.76 4.70 -7.80
CA GLN A 387 -0.55 5.34 -7.80
C GLN A 387 -0.57 6.64 -8.63
N ILE A 388 0.59 7.27 -8.89
CA ILE A 388 0.73 8.46 -9.73
C ILE A 388 1.67 8.31 -10.94
N ARG A 389 2.51 7.27 -10.98
CA ARG A 389 3.45 7.07 -12.10
C ARG A 389 2.75 6.49 -13.34
N LYS A 390 3.29 6.84 -14.52
CA LYS A 390 2.90 6.24 -15.81
C LYS A 390 3.54 4.88 -16.06
N THR A 391 4.69 4.61 -15.44
CA THR A 391 5.37 3.31 -15.41
C THR A 391 5.01 2.58 -14.12
N ARG A 392 4.77 1.27 -14.24
CA ARG A 392 4.47 0.37 -13.13
C ARG A 392 5.68 -0.45 -12.71
N TRP A 393 6.65 -0.75 -13.57
CA TRP A 393 7.76 -1.65 -13.21
C TRP A 393 9.14 -0.99 -13.24
N ARG A 394 9.97 -1.38 -12.26
CA ARG A 394 11.39 -1.03 -12.18
C ARG A 394 12.29 -2.27 -12.16
N ILE A 395 13.40 -2.22 -12.88
CA ILE A 395 14.47 -3.23 -12.74
C ILE A 395 15.13 -3.10 -11.36
N ALA A 396 15.54 -4.22 -10.77
CA ALA A 396 16.16 -4.21 -9.46
C ALA A 396 17.56 -3.57 -9.45
N SER A 397 17.82 -2.70 -8.48
CA SER A 397 19.10 -2.00 -8.30
C SER A 397 20.18 -2.85 -7.64
N PHE A 398 19.82 -3.96 -6.99
CA PHE A 398 20.72 -4.89 -6.32
C PHE A 398 20.32 -6.34 -6.64
N ASP A 399 21.15 -7.29 -6.24
CA ASP A 399 20.69 -8.67 -6.06
C ASP A 399 19.63 -8.72 -4.95
N THR A 400 18.67 -9.62 -5.09
CA THR A 400 17.67 -9.89 -4.05
C THR A 400 17.97 -11.23 -3.40
N SER A 401 17.81 -11.29 -2.08
CA SER A 401 17.76 -12.52 -1.30
C SER A 401 16.32 -12.81 -0.90
N VAL A 402 15.86 -14.01 -1.23
CA VAL A 402 14.61 -14.57 -0.72
C VAL A 402 14.96 -15.66 0.28
N PHE A 403 14.59 -15.48 1.53
CA PHE A 403 14.79 -16.46 2.60
C PHE A 403 13.45 -17.11 2.97
N PHE A 404 13.47 -18.42 3.19
CA PHE A 404 12.28 -19.18 3.58
C PHE A 404 12.43 -19.59 5.04
N TRP A 405 11.95 -18.73 5.94
CA TRP A 405 11.97 -18.96 7.38
C TRP A 405 10.74 -19.73 7.82
N GLN A 406 10.90 -20.95 8.31
CA GLN A 406 9.80 -21.85 8.68
C GLN A 406 10.08 -22.55 10.01
N ASN A 407 9.06 -22.72 10.86
CA ASN A 407 9.11 -23.69 11.95
C ASN A 407 8.81 -25.10 11.42
N ALA A 408 9.12 -26.15 12.20
CA ALA A 408 8.97 -27.54 11.76
C ALA A 408 7.55 -27.88 11.22
N LYS A 409 6.50 -27.34 11.86
CA LYS A 409 5.11 -27.49 11.43
C LYS A 409 4.85 -26.84 10.06
N ALA A 410 5.46 -25.69 9.79
CA ALA A 410 5.40 -25.04 8.48
C ALA A 410 6.21 -25.79 7.42
N CYS A 411 7.38 -26.36 7.75
CA CYS A 411 8.14 -27.20 6.81
C CYS A 411 7.30 -28.39 6.31
N SER A 412 6.53 -29.02 7.19
CA SER A 412 5.61 -30.11 6.82
C SER A 412 4.40 -29.64 6.01
N LYS A 413 3.85 -28.44 6.31
CA LYS A 413 2.63 -27.92 5.65
C LYS A 413 2.92 -27.26 4.29
N TRP A 414 4.04 -26.56 4.17
CA TRP A 414 4.42 -25.75 3.02
C TRP A 414 5.88 -26.01 2.62
N PRO A 415 6.23 -27.23 2.22
CA PRO A 415 7.62 -27.60 1.91
C PRO A 415 8.18 -26.74 0.76
N VAL A 416 9.40 -26.24 0.93
CA VAL A 416 10.07 -25.40 -0.07
C VAL A 416 10.61 -26.27 -1.21
N THR A 417 9.74 -26.58 -2.17
CA THR A 417 10.10 -27.43 -3.33
C THR A 417 10.88 -26.67 -4.40
N GLU A 418 11.73 -27.38 -5.15
CA GLU A 418 12.42 -26.84 -6.32
C GLU A 418 11.45 -26.20 -7.34
N LYS A 419 10.29 -26.83 -7.56
CA LYS A 419 9.22 -26.31 -8.42
C LYS A 419 8.68 -24.96 -7.94
N ALA A 420 8.53 -24.76 -6.61
CA ALA A 420 8.11 -23.48 -6.05
C ALA A 420 9.20 -22.40 -6.23
N LEU A 421 10.47 -22.77 -6.01
CA LEU A 421 11.61 -21.87 -6.20
C LEU A 421 11.76 -21.42 -7.64
N GLU A 422 11.65 -22.33 -8.61
CA GLU A 422 11.75 -22.00 -10.03
C GLU A 422 10.55 -21.17 -10.52
N SER A 423 9.34 -21.51 -10.06
CA SER A 423 8.15 -20.68 -10.28
C SER A 423 8.37 -19.25 -9.78
N LEU A 424 8.99 -19.08 -8.60
CA LEU A 424 9.23 -17.78 -8.00
C LEU A 424 10.32 -16.99 -8.75
N LYS A 425 11.45 -17.63 -9.12
CA LYS A 425 12.50 -16.99 -9.95
C LYS A 425 11.90 -16.43 -11.25
N GLN A 426 11.08 -17.22 -11.93
CA GLN A 426 10.44 -16.81 -13.18
C GLN A 426 9.44 -15.66 -12.96
N ALA A 427 8.66 -15.69 -11.87
CA ALA A 427 7.73 -14.62 -11.52
C ALA A 427 8.43 -13.29 -11.21
N PHE A 428 9.64 -13.33 -10.65
CA PHE A 428 10.46 -12.14 -10.37
C PHE A 428 10.98 -11.43 -11.63
N LYS A 429 10.92 -12.05 -12.82
CA LYS A 429 11.47 -11.50 -14.07
C LYS A 429 11.00 -10.06 -14.32
N SER A 430 11.93 -9.19 -14.71
CA SER A 430 11.62 -7.76 -14.92
C SER A 430 10.71 -7.55 -16.14
N LYS A 431 9.58 -6.88 -15.92
CA LYS A 431 8.62 -6.41 -16.95
C LYS A 431 8.93 -5.02 -17.51
N GLN A 432 9.92 -4.32 -16.94
CA GLN A 432 10.19 -2.92 -17.27
C GLN A 432 10.59 -2.71 -18.74
N ALA A 433 11.32 -3.66 -19.35
CA ALA A 433 11.74 -3.52 -20.75
C ALA A 433 10.53 -3.53 -21.70
N ASP A 434 9.58 -4.44 -21.45
CA ASP A 434 8.40 -4.65 -22.28
C ASP A 434 7.42 -3.47 -22.12
N GLU A 435 7.12 -3.05 -20.89
CA GLU A 435 6.30 -1.86 -20.60
C GLU A 435 6.85 -0.62 -21.31
N ARG A 436 8.17 -0.39 -21.22
CA ARG A 436 8.79 0.77 -21.86
C ARG A 436 8.73 0.68 -23.38
N GLY A 437 8.77 -0.52 -23.95
CA GLY A 437 8.51 -0.77 -25.37
C GLY A 437 7.10 -0.36 -25.75
N THR A 438 6.09 -0.88 -25.05
CA THR A 438 4.66 -0.57 -25.26
C THR A 438 4.36 0.92 -25.11
N LEU A 439 4.98 1.61 -24.15
CA LEU A 439 4.81 3.05 -23.91
C LEU A 439 5.66 3.94 -24.83
N GLY A 440 6.43 3.39 -25.78
CA GLY A 440 7.34 4.15 -26.65
C GLY A 440 8.50 4.84 -25.91
N LEU A 441 8.73 4.49 -24.65
CA LEU A 441 9.73 5.09 -23.77
C LEU A 441 11.13 4.54 -24.10
N ARG A 442 11.79 5.16 -25.10
CA ARG A 442 13.15 4.84 -25.55
C ARG A 442 14.10 4.52 -24.38
N LYS A 443 15.02 3.56 -24.61
CA LYS A 443 16.12 3.29 -23.68
C LYS A 443 16.90 4.60 -23.47
N ALA A 444 17.09 5.02 -22.21
CA ALA A 444 17.81 6.24 -21.90
C ALA A 444 19.31 6.03 -22.18
N GLY A 445 19.83 6.59 -23.28
CA GLY A 445 21.25 6.51 -23.61
C GLY A 445 21.59 6.86 -25.05
N LYS A 446 22.03 8.10 -25.29
CA LYS A 446 22.57 8.69 -26.54
C LYS A 446 21.62 8.79 -27.75
N ARG A 447 21.54 10.01 -28.31
CA ARG A 447 21.21 10.22 -29.72
C ARG A 447 22.34 9.63 -30.55
N VAL A 448 22.06 8.61 -31.36
CA VAL A 448 22.83 8.42 -32.59
C VAL A 448 22.44 9.57 -33.51
N ARG A 449 23.39 10.43 -33.88
CA ARG A 449 23.22 11.24 -35.08
C ARG A 449 23.18 10.25 -36.23
N THR A 450 22.03 10.12 -36.89
CA THR A 450 22.02 9.57 -38.24
C THR A 450 22.97 10.43 -39.06
N ALA A 451 24.06 9.84 -39.55
CA ALA A 451 24.71 10.39 -40.72
C ALA A 451 23.62 10.49 -41.79
N LYS A 452 23.43 11.71 -42.31
CA LYS A 452 22.75 11.86 -43.58
C LYS A 452 23.79 11.53 -44.64
N ASP A 453 23.43 10.67 -45.57
CA ASP A 453 23.90 10.77 -46.94
C ASP A 453 23.34 12.08 -47.56
#